data_AF-A0A932V7S2-F1
#
_entry.id   AF-A0A932V7S2-F1
#
_cell.length_a   1.000
_cell.length_b   1.000
_cell.length_c   1.000
_cell.angle_alpha   90.00
_cell.angle_beta   90.00
_cell.angle_gamma   90.00
#
_symmetry.space_group_name_H-M   'P 1'
#
loop_
_entity.id
_entity.type
_entity.pdbx_description
1 polymer ?
#
loop_
_entity_poly.entity_id
_entity_poly.type
_entity_poly.pdbx_seq_one_letter_code
_entity_poly.pdbx_strand_id
1 'polypeptide(L)'
;MDSSLLVVIFLVLHVLGAIAGFGPVFAFGILGPMAGRAGPNGGAALLEATIAIEKRAVIPAAIAQPITGLILIFITSYNVNFFSHYWLWISILLYAIAFYLAIFVQAPTVERMCTSRSRDRRRPRWRPSRSGPRPWVRSRPPCSS
;
A
#
# COMPACT_ATOMS: atom_id res chain seq x y z
N MET A 1 -14.96 -25.95 23.00
CA MET A 1 -14.51 -24.53 23.08
C MET A 1 -15.76 -23.69 23.08
N ASP A 2 -15.90 -22.79 24.04
CA ASP A 2 -17.07 -21.92 24.13
C ASP A 2 -17.13 -21.02 22.90
N SER A 3 -18.30 -20.89 22.27
CA SER A 3 -18.50 -20.09 21.07
C SER A 3 -18.09 -18.62 21.26
N SER A 4 -18.23 -18.12 22.49
CA SER A 4 -17.76 -16.80 22.91
C SER A 4 -16.25 -16.61 22.74
N LEU A 5 -15.46 -17.62 23.09
CA LEU A 5 -14.00 -17.58 22.97
C LEU A 5 -13.57 -17.58 21.48
N LEU A 6 -14.26 -18.35 20.64
CA LEU A 6 -14.01 -18.33 19.18
C LEU A 6 -14.31 -16.96 18.57
N VAL A 7 -15.43 -16.32 18.94
CA VAL A 7 -15.75 -14.97 18.47
C VAL A 7 -14.64 -13.98 18.84
N VAL A 8 -14.17 -13.99 20.09
CA VAL A 8 -13.12 -13.07 20.53
C VAL A 8 -11.82 -13.30 19.77
N ILE A 9 -11.40 -14.55 19.57
CA ILE A 9 -10.17 -14.86 18.82
C ILE A 9 -10.27 -14.36 17.38
N PHE A 10 -11.35 -14.69 16.67
CA PHE A 10 -11.52 -14.27 15.28
C PHE A 10 -11.69 -12.75 15.16
N LEU A 11 -12.35 -12.10 16.13
CA LEU A 11 -12.47 -10.65 16.17
C LEU A 11 -11.12 -9.98 16.36
N VAL A 12 -10.29 -10.48 17.28
CA VAL A 12 -8.92 -9.98 17.49
C VAL A 12 -8.09 -10.16 16.23
N LEU A 13 -8.12 -11.33 15.61
CA LEU A 13 -7.41 -11.58 14.35
C LEU A 13 -7.91 -10.68 13.22
N HIS A 14 -9.21 -10.44 13.14
CA HIS A 14 -9.81 -9.56 12.14
C HIS A 14 -9.36 -8.10 12.36
N VAL A 15 -9.42 -7.58 13.58
CA VAL A 15 -8.99 -6.20 13.88
C VAL A 15 -7.49 -6.03 13.67
N LEU A 16 -6.66 -6.96 14.16
CA LEU A 16 -5.21 -6.90 13.97
C LEU A 16 -4.82 -7.01 12.49
N GLY A 17 -5.49 -7.88 11.74
CA GLY A 17 -5.30 -8.00 10.30
C GLY A 17 -5.68 -6.70 9.57
N ALA A 18 -6.77 -6.04 9.97
CA ALA A 18 -7.16 -4.76 9.39
C ALA A 18 -6.11 -3.68 9.67
N ILE A 19 -5.61 -3.58 10.90
CA ILE A 19 -4.56 -2.62 11.27
C ILE A 19 -3.26 -2.89 10.49
N ALA A 20 -2.84 -4.14 10.40
CA ALA A 20 -1.63 -4.52 9.67
C ALA A 20 -1.76 -4.31 8.15
N GLY A 21 -2.96 -4.49 7.59
CA GLY A 21 -3.24 -4.27 6.18
C GLY A 21 -3.35 -2.79 5.81
N PHE A 22 -4.08 -2.00 6.60
CA PHE A 22 -4.32 -0.58 6.32
C PHE A 22 -3.22 0.35 6.84
N GLY A 23 -2.51 0.01 7.92
CA GLY A 23 -1.47 0.86 8.50
C GLY A 23 -0.38 1.29 7.51
N PRO A 24 0.25 0.35 6.79
CA PRO A 24 1.26 0.67 5.78
C PRO A 24 0.73 1.53 4.64
N VAL A 25 -0.54 1.35 4.26
CA VAL A 25 -1.16 2.11 3.16
C VAL A 25 -1.12 3.61 3.44
N PHE A 26 -1.38 4.03 4.68
CA PHE A 26 -1.24 5.43 5.08
C PHE A 26 0.21 5.90 5.02
N ALA A 27 1.17 5.07 5.45
CA ALA A 27 2.59 5.40 5.37
C ALA A 27 3.08 5.53 3.92
N PHE A 28 2.58 4.71 3.00
CA PHE A 28 2.99 4.74 1.58
C PHE A 28 2.64 6.06 0.89
N GLY A 29 1.54 6.71 1.28
CA GLY A 29 1.19 8.06 0.80
C GLY A 29 2.25 9.12 1.14
N ILE A 30 3.03 8.91 2.20
CA ILE A 30 4.11 9.80 2.64
C ILE A 30 5.46 9.34 2.09
N LEU A 31 5.74 8.03 2.17
CA LEU A 31 7.02 7.44 1.75
C LEU A 31 7.24 7.54 0.23
N GLY A 32 6.19 7.46 -0.58
CA GLY A 32 6.28 7.59 -2.05
C GLY A 32 6.86 8.94 -2.50
N PRO A 33 6.24 10.08 -2.12
CA PRO A 33 6.79 11.41 -2.41
C PRO A 33 8.18 11.64 -1.83
N MET A 34 8.45 11.12 -0.62
CA MET A 34 9.75 11.23 0.03
C MET A 34 10.84 10.47 -0.74
N ALA A 35 10.53 9.27 -1.25
CA ALA A 35 11.42 8.49 -2.10
C ALA A 35 11.73 9.19 -3.43
N GLY A 36 10.82 10.02 -3.94
CA GLY A 36 11.07 10.89 -5.10
C GLY A 36 12.06 12.03 -4.82
N ARG A 37 12.15 12.49 -3.57
CA ARG A 37 13.02 13.62 -3.15
C ARG A 37 14.36 13.19 -2.57
N ALA A 38 14.47 11.97 -2.04
CA ALA A 38 15.64 11.46 -1.29
C ALA A 38 16.86 11.08 -2.16
N GLY A 39 16.92 11.49 -3.42
CA GLY A 39 18.02 11.19 -4.34
C GLY A 39 18.14 9.69 -4.72
N PRO A 40 19.21 9.29 -5.42
CA PRO A 40 19.34 7.97 -6.05
C PRO A 40 19.42 6.79 -5.06
N ASN A 41 20.09 6.97 -3.92
CA ASN A 41 20.31 5.90 -2.95
C ASN A 41 19.19 5.86 -1.89
N GLY A 42 18.84 7.01 -1.31
CA GLY A 42 17.78 7.09 -0.28
C GLY A 42 16.41 6.72 -0.81
N GLY A 43 16.07 7.16 -2.03
CA GLY A 43 14.79 6.79 -2.64
C GLY A 43 14.68 5.30 -3.02
N ALA A 44 15.80 4.61 -3.26
CA ALA A 44 15.78 3.18 -3.57
C ALA A 44 15.49 2.37 -2.30
N ALA A 45 16.16 2.68 -1.20
CA ALA A 45 15.93 2.04 0.10
C ALA A 45 14.47 2.18 0.57
N LEU A 46 13.88 3.38 0.40
CA LEU A 46 12.48 3.62 0.78
C LEU A 46 11.48 2.81 -0.06
N LEU A 47 11.73 2.67 -1.36
CA LEU A 47 10.88 1.86 -2.24
C LEU A 47 11.03 0.35 -1.96
N GLU A 48 12.25 -0.12 -1.70
CA GLU A 48 12.49 -1.52 -1.32
C GLU A 48 11.79 -1.87 0.01
N ALA A 49 11.86 -0.97 1.00
CA ALA A 49 11.13 -1.11 2.26
C ALA A 49 9.61 -1.16 2.03
N THR A 50 9.08 -0.29 1.16
CA THR A 50 7.66 -0.26 0.78
C THR A 50 7.22 -1.61 0.19
N ILE A 51 7.98 -2.17 -0.76
CA ILE A 51 7.69 -3.49 -1.35
C ILE A 51 7.77 -4.60 -0.32
N ALA A 52 8.76 -4.57 0.57
CA ALA A 52 8.93 -5.60 1.59
C ALA A 52 7.73 -5.62 2.55
N ILE A 53 7.24 -4.44 2.96
CA ILE A 53 6.05 -4.30 3.80
C ILE A 53 4.80 -4.75 3.04
N GLU A 54 4.66 -4.37 1.77
CA GLU A 54 3.52 -4.75 0.95
C GLU A 54 3.41 -6.27 0.81
N LYS A 55 4.50 -6.95 0.48
CA LYS A 55 4.52 -8.42 0.30
C LYS A 55 4.36 -9.20 1.60
N ARG A 56 4.88 -8.69 2.73
CA ARG A 56 4.90 -9.43 3.99
C ARG A 56 3.74 -9.12 4.92
N ALA A 57 3.17 -7.91 4.85
CA ALA A 57 2.10 -7.48 5.73
C ALA A 57 0.80 -7.22 4.96
N VAL A 58 0.85 -6.37 3.93
CA VAL A 58 -0.38 -5.89 3.26
C VAL A 58 -1.09 -7.00 2.48
N ILE A 59 -0.37 -7.75 1.64
CA ILE A 59 -0.98 -8.82 0.84
C ILE A 59 -1.55 -9.95 1.72
N PRO A 60 -0.81 -10.51 2.70
CA PRO A 60 -1.37 -11.53 3.58
C PRO A 60 -2.58 -11.02 4.38
N ALA A 61 -2.51 -9.78 4.89
CA ALA A 61 -3.63 -9.17 5.60
C ALA A 61 -4.85 -9.00 4.69
N ALA A 62 -4.68 -8.51 3.46
CA ALA A 62 -5.77 -8.33 2.50
C ALA A 62 -6.48 -9.64 2.13
N ILE A 63 -5.78 -10.77 2.16
CA ILE A 63 -6.36 -12.10 1.91
C ILE A 63 -7.00 -12.66 3.18
N ALA A 64 -6.38 -12.50 4.35
CA ALA A 64 -6.90 -13.02 5.62
C ALA A 64 -8.13 -12.25 6.13
N GLN A 65 -8.24 -10.95 5.80
CA GLN A 65 -9.35 -10.10 6.20
C GLN A 65 -10.74 -10.58 5.78
N PRO A 66 -11.03 -10.89 4.50
CA PRO A 66 -12.36 -11.33 4.10
C PRO A 66 -12.69 -12.70 4.71
N ILE A 67 -11.69 -13.57 4.88
CA ILE A 67 -11.87 -14.90 5.47
C ILE A 67 -12.27 -14.76 6.94
N THR A 68 -11.53 -13.97 7.72
CA THR A 68 -11.83 -13.74 9.15
C THR A 68 -13.16 -13.02 9.34
N GLY A 69 -13.51 -12.07 8.46
CA GLY A 69 -14.81 -11.39 8.48
C GLY A 69 -15.99 -12.32 8.17
N LEU A 70 -15.85 -13.18 7.15
CA LEU A 70 -16.87 -14.18 6.82
C LEU A 70 -17.09 -15.15 7.98
N ILE A 71 -16.01 -15.65 8.58
CA ILE A 71 -16.11 -16.56 9.74
C ILE A 71 -16.87 -15.91 10.90
N LEU A 72 -16.63 -14.62 11.18
CA LEU A 72 -17.37 -13.89 12.22
C LEU A 72 -18.86 -13.78 11.92
N ILE A 73 -19.26 -13.59 10.66
CA ILE A 73 -20.67 -13.53 10.25
C ILE A 73 -21.36 -14.87 10.53
N PHE A 74 -20.69 -16.00 10.21
CA PHE A 74 -21.24 -17.33 10.43
C PHE A 74 -21.31 -17.69 11.92
N ILE A 75 -20.26 -17.44 12.70
CA ILE A 75 -20.23 -17.78 14.13
C ILE A 75 -21.24 -16.94 14.92
N THR A 76 -21.41 -15.66 14.57
CA THR A 76 -22.37 -14.76 15.25
C THR A 76 -23.80 -14.96 14.74
N SER A 77 -24.02 -15.87 13.80
CA SER A 77 -25.34 -16.13 13.19
C SER A 77 -25.99 -14.91 12.56
N TYR A 78 -25.22 -13.92 12.08
CA TYR A 78 -25.75 -12.80 11.28
C TYR A 78 -26.27 -13.24 9.88
N ASN A 79 -26.17 -14.54 9.58
CA ASN A 79 -26.69 -15.17 8.36
C ASN A 79 -28.23 -15.22 8.33
N VAL A 80 -28.91 -15.38 9.47
CA VAL A 80 -30.38 -15.56 9.52
C VAL A 80 -31.19 -14.32 9.14
N ASN A 81 -30.59 -13.12 9.20
CA ASN A 81 -31.21 -11.85 8.78
C ASN A 81 -30.26 -11.01 7.92
N PHE A 82 -29.54 -11.66 7.00
CA PHE A 82 -28.47 -11.05 6.21
C PHE A 82 -28.86 -9.76 5.45
N PHE A 83 -30.11 -9.64 5.02
CA PHE A 83 -30.63 -8.46 4.32
C PHE A 83 -31.15 -7.35 5.24
N SER A 84 -31.35 -7.62 6.53
CA SER A 84 -31.81 -6.62 7.51
C SER A 84 -30.64 -5.77 8.04
N HIS A 85 -29.41 -6.29 7.98
CA HIS A 85 -28.22 -5.63 8.47
C HIS A 85 -27.57 -4.73 7.41
N TYR A 86 -28.21 -3.59 7.08
CA TYR A 86 -27.68 -2.62 6.12
C TYR A 86 -26.24 -2.18 6.43
N TRP A 87 -25.88 -2.07 7.70
CA TRP A 87 -24.51 -1.74 8.12
C TRP A 87 -23.47 -2.79 7.69
N LEU A 88 -23.85 -4.08 7.68
CA LEU A 88 -22.99 -5.16 7.21
C LEU A 88 -22.72 -5.02 5.70
N TRP A 89 -23.77 -4.71 4.91
CA TRP A 89 -23.65 -4.48 3.47
C TRP A 89 -22.77 -3.28 3.14
N ILE A 90 -22.95 -2.17 3.85
CA ILE A 90 -22.10 -0.98 3.70
C ILE A 90 -20.65 -1.35 3.99
N SER A 91 -20.38 -2.11 5.04
CA SER A 91 -19.02 -2.53 5.41
C SER A 91 -18.39 -3.45 4.35
N ILE A 92 -19.15 -4.41 3.82
CA ILE A 92 -18.70 -5.30 2.73
C ILE A 92 -18.40 -4.50 1.47
N LEU A 93 -19.28 -3.55 1.10
CA LEU A 93 -19.09 -2.71 -0.07
C LEU A 93 -17.84 -1.82 0.08
N LEU A 94 -17.67 -1.20 1.25
CA LEU A 94 -16.50 -0.38 1.55
C LEU A 94 -15.21 -1.21 1.50
N TYR A 95 -15.25 -2.44 2.03
CA TYR A 95 -14.14 -3.38 1.96
C TYR A 95 -13.83 -3.77 0.50
N ALA A 96 -14.84 -4.06 -0.31
CA ALA A 96 -14.65 -4.39 -1.72
C ALA A 96 -13.99 -3.24 -2.49
N ILE A 97 -14.41 -2.00 -2.24
CA ILE A 97 -13.78 -0.80 -2.83
C ILE A 97 -12.33 -0.69 -2.36
N ALA A 98 -12.07 -0.82 -1.05
CA ALA A 98 -10.71 -0.74 -0.51
C ALA A 98 -9.79 -1.83 -1.06
N PHE A 99 -10.28 -3.07 -1.14
CA PHE A 99 -9.57 -4.20 -1.72
C PHE A 99 -9.28 -3.97 -3.20
N TYR A 100 -10.24 -3.46 -3.96
CA TYR A 100 -10.05 -3.08 -5.36
C TYR A 100 -8.95 -2.03 -5.50
N LEU A 101 -9.00 -0.96 -4.70
CA LEU A 101 -7.97 0.09 -4.73
C LEU A 101 -6.58 -0.45 -4.33
N ALA A 102 -6.50 -1.34 -3.33
CA ALA A 102 -5.24 -1.94 -2.91
C ALA A 102 -4.61 -2.78 -4.04
N ILE A 103 -5.39 -3.66 -4.67
CA ILE A 103 -4.88 -4.59 -5.69
C ILE A 103 -4.65 -3.91 -7.04
N PHE A 104 -5.62 -3.10 -7.51
CA PHE A 104 -5.61 -2.56 -8.86
C PHE A 104 -4.97 -1.17 -8.97
N VAL A 105 -4.84 -0.43 -7.87
CA VAL A 105 -4.25 0.91 -7.89
C VAL A 105 -2.92 0.93 -7.15
N GLN A 106 -2.87 0.48 -5.89
CA GLN A 106 -1.64 0.58 -5.09
C GLN A 106 -0.53 -0.34 -5.60
N ALA A 107 -0.79 -1.65 -5.70
CA ALA A 107 0.22 -2.61 -6.14
C ALA A 107 0.89 -2.27 -7.49
N PRO A 108 0.14 -1.97 -8.57
CA PRO A 108 0.77 -1.61 -9.83
C PRO A 108 1.44 -0.23 -9.78
N THR A 109 1.00 0.69 -8.92
CA THR A 109 1.65 1.99 -8.76
C THR A 109 3.03 1.84 -8.13
N VAL A 110 3.16 1.03 -7.08
CA VAL A 110 4.45 0.73 -6.43
C VAL A 110 5.38 0.02 -7.42
N GLU A 111 4.88 -0.95 -8.18
CA GLU A 111 5.68 -1.66 -9.20
C GLU A 111 6.16 -0.73 -10.34
N ARG A 112 5.30 0.19 -10.79
CA ARG A 112 5.66 1.20 -11.81
C ARG A 112 6.73 2.16 -11.30
N MET A 113 6.70 2.55 -10.03
CA MET A 113 7.72 3.39 -9.41
C MET A 113 9.09 2.69 -9.44
N CYS A 114 9.14 1.41 -9.08
CA CYS A 114 10.37 0.63 -9.12
C CYS A 114 10.87 0.35 -10.54
N THR A 115 9.98 0.02 -11.47
CA THR A 115 10.34 -0.21 -12.87
C THR A 115 10.88 1.05 -13.55
N SER A 116 10.29 2.21 -13.27
CA SER A 116 10.76 3.50 -13.81
C SER A 116 12.18 3.81 -13.33
N ARG A 117 12.46 3.51 -12.05
CA ARG A 117 13.77 3.72 -11.44
C ARG A 117 14.81 2.70 -11.93
N SER A 118 14.46 1.43 -12.04
CA SER A 118 15.36 0.39 -12.57
C SER A 118 15.77 0.68 -14.00
N ARG A 119 14.83 1.19 -14.83
CA ARG A 119 15.10 1.70 -16.17
C ARG A 119 16.05 2.89 -16.15
N ASP A 120 15.88 3.84 -15.24
CA ASP A 120 16.77 4.99 -15.10
C ASP A 120 18.21 4.57 -14.73
N ARG A 121 18.37 3.63 -13.79
CA ARG A 121 19.68 3.10 -13.38
C ARG A 121 20.43 2.37 -14.50
N ARG A 122 19.70 1.73 -15.44
CA ARG A 122 20.29 1.06 -16.61
C ARG A 122 20.57 2.01 -17.78
N ARG A 123 20.26 3.31 -17.69
CA ARG A 123 20.56 4.25 -18.77
C ARG A 123 22.08 4.47 -18.89
N PRO A 124 22.62 4.54 -20.12
CA PRO A 124 24.01 4.91 -20.33
C PRO A 124 24.31 6.31 -19.78
N ARG A 125 25.46 6.49 -19.14
CA ARG A 125 25.87 7.69 -18.39
C ARG A 125 25.79 9.00 -19.19
N TRP A 126 25.86 8.94 -20.52
CA TRP A 126 25.77 10.07 -21.43
C TRP A 126 24.35 10.51 -21.79
N ARG A 127 23.30 9.75 -21.43
CA ARG A 127 21.91 10.22 -21.59
C ARG A 127 21.52 11.09 -20.39
N PRO A 128 21.16 12.37 -20.60
CA PRO A 128 20.70 13.22 -19.51
C PRO A 128 19.45 12.62 -18.84
N SER A 129 19.39 12.66 -17.51
CA SER A 129 18.17 12.40 -16.76
C SER A 129 17.08 13.38 -17.22
N ARG A 130 15.88 12.87 -17.49
CA ARG A 130 14.71 13.71 -17.88
C ARG A 130 14.26 14.64 -16.75
N SER A 131 14.66 14.39 -15.51
CA SER A 131 14.33 15.19 -14.32
C SER A 131 15.48 16.11 -13.86
N GLY A 132 16.60 16.16 -14.58
CA GLY A 132 17.64 17.15 -14.33
C GLY A 132 17.15 18.56 -14.68
N PRO A 133 17.72 19.62 -14.06
CA PRO A 133 17.47 20.99 -14.49
C PRO A 133 17.71 21.08 -16.01
N ARG A 134 16.80 21.71 -16.74
CA ARG A 134 16.95 21.92 -18.18
C ARG A 134 18.35 22.53 -18.44
N PRO A 135 19.11 22.05 -19.45
CA PRO A 135 20.52 22.39 -19.63
C PRO A 135 20.83 23.89 -19.71
N TRP A 136 19.83 24.73 -19.98
CA TRP A 136 19.95 26.18 -20.10
C TRP A 136 19.79 26.95 -18.78
N VAL A 137 19.49 26.30 -17.64
CA VAL A 137 19.57 26.93 -16.31
C VAL A 137 20.97 26.71 -15.71
N ARG A 138 21.99 27.12 -16.45
CA ARG A 138 23.30 27.53 -15.93
C ARG A 138 23.59 28.91 -16.49
N SER A 139 22.88 29.91 -15.97
CA SER A 139 23.22 31.30 -16.18
C SER A 139 24.56 31.60 -15.52
N ARG A 140 25.60 31.55 -16.37
CA ARG A 140 26.87 32.31 -16.41
C ARG A 140 27.65 32.55 -15.11
N PRO A 141 28.98 32.33 -15.11
CA PRO A 141 29.83 32.80 -14.01
C PRO A 141 29.85 34.34 -14.00
N PRO A 142 29.77 35.00 -12.83
CA PRO A 142 30.22 36.38 -12.74
C PRO A 142 31.73 36.38 -13.01
N CYS A 143 32.12 37.09 -14.07
CA CYS A 143 33.51 37.37 -14.38
C CYS A 143 34.20 37.98 -13.15
N SER A 144 35.44 37.55 -12.95
CA SER A 144 36.45 38.20 -12.14
C SER A 144 36.61 39.68 -12.48
N SER A 145 36.69 40.51 -11.44
CA SER A 145 37.49 41.73 -11.37
C SER A 145 37.66 42.08 -9.90
#